data_AF-A0A848TE06-F1
#
_entry.id   AF-A0A848TE06-F1
#
_cell.length_a   1.000
_cell.length_b   1.000
_cell.length_c   1.000
_cell.angle_alpha   90.00
_cell.angle_beta   90.00
_cell.angle_gamma   90.00
#
_symmetry.space_group_name_H-M   'P 1'
#
loop_
_entity.id
_entity.type
_entity.pdbx_description
1 polymer ?
#
loop_
_entity_poly.entity_id
_entity_poly.type
_entity_poly.pdbx_seq_one_letter_code
_entity_poly.pdbx_strand_id
1 'polypeptide(L)'
;MTWQMVPADRDHAPPLAAILSDWIDETDRMPRLHSRADDLAFVTGLVSTGRALTLLDEAKRHHDRLGLWVFEANSRAVKFYRREGFVEDGRTPGNNAEQLPDIRLVWLKSEEPADVRA
;
A
#
# COMPACT_ATOMS: atom_id res chain seq x y z
N MET A 1 -17.09 -3.31 -12.86
CA MET A 1 -15.89 -4.11 -12.51
C MET A 1 -16.18 -4.83 -11.22
N THR A 2 -16.20 -6.17 -11.23
CA THR A 2 -16.35 -6.96 -10.01
C THR A 2 -14.95 -7.33 -9.54
N TRP A 3 -14.55 -6.80 -8.39
CA TRP A 3 -13.29 -7.16 -7.75
C TRP A 3 -13.48 -8.46 -6.99
N GLN A 4 -12.73 -9.50 -7.33
CA GLN A 4 -12.67 -10.73 -6.54
C GLN A 4 -11.44 -10.68 -5.65
N MET A 5 -11.66 -10.88 -4.35
CA MET A 5 -10.59 -11.05 -3.37
C MET A 5 -10.08 -12.49 -3.47
N VAL A 6 -8.77 -12.64 -3.61
CA VAL A 6 -8.08 -13.92 -3.53
C VAL A 6 -7.11 -13.89 -2.36
N PRO A 7 -6.96 -15.00 -1.61
CA PRO A 7 -5.93 -15.09 -0.58
C PRO A 7 -4.56 -14.78 -1.15
N ALA A 8 -3.75 -14.07 -0.36
CA ALA A 8 -2.35 -13.86 -0.68
C ALA A 8 -1.62 -15.20 -0.76
N ASP A 9 -1.18 -15.56 -1.94
CA ASP A 9 -0.27 -16.68 -2.14
C ASP A 9 1.17 -16.19 -2.39
N ARG A 10 2.09 -17.14 -2.57
CA ARG A 10 3.50 -16.88 -2.81
C ARG A 10 3.76 -16.10 -4.12
N ASP A 11 2.85 -16.15 -5.09
CA ASP A 11 3.01 -15.46 -6.38
C ASP A 11 2.82 -13.93 -6.24
N HIS A 12 2.23 -13.49 -5.12
CA HIS A 12 2.13 -12.08 -4.77
C HIS A 12 3.41 -11.52 -4.14
N ALA A 13 4.36 -12.37 -3.73
CA ALA A 13 5.56 -11.93 -3.04
C ALA A 13 6.51 -11.09 -3.92
N PRO A 14 6.82 -11.48 -5.18
CA PRO A 14 7.72 -10.72 -6.04
C PRO A 14 7.31 -9.26 -6.28
N PRO A 15 6.04 -8.94 -6.64
CA PRO A 15 5.65 -7.54 -6.84
C PRO A 15 5.64 -6.73 -5.53
N LEU A 16 5.31 -7.35 -4.38
CA LEU A 16 5.35 -6.66 -3.08
C LEU A 16 6.78 -6.40 -2.61
N ALA A 17 7.69 -7.36 -2.81
CA ALA A 17 9.11 -7.20 -2.53
C ALA A 17 9.73 -6.11 -3.41
N ALA A 18 9.33 -6.04 -4.68
CA ALA A 18 9.77 -4.96 -5.57
C ALA A 18 9.34 -3.59 -5.03
N ILE A 19 8.10 -3.41 -4.56
CA ILE A 19 7.64 -2.14 -3.97
C ILE A 19 8.48 -1.77 -2.75
N LEU A 20 8.76 -2.73 -1.87
CA LEU A 20 9.57 -2.51 -0.66
C LEU A 20 11.02 -2.17 -1.02
N SER A 21 11.67 -2.97 -1.85
CA SER A 21 13.05 -2.75 -2.26
C SER A 21 13.23 -1.46 -3.07
N ASP A 22 12.27 -1.11 -3.93
CA ASP A 22 12.29 0.14 -4.66
C ASP A 22 12.19 1.32 -3.71
N TRP A 23 11.35 1.24 -2.66
CA TRP A 23 11.29 2.27 -1.63
C TRP A 23 12.61 2.40 -0.85
N ILE A 24 13.26 1.28 -0.51
CA ILE A 24 14.58 1.29 0.15
C ILE A 24 15.63 1.96 -0.76
N ASP A 25 15.67 1.61 -2.04
CA ASP A 25 16.64 2.15 -3.00
C ASP A 25 16.38 3.63 -3.36
N GLU A 26 15.11 4.07 -3.38
CA GLU A 26 14.72 5.46 -3.70
C GLU A 26 14.82 6.41 -2.49
N THR A 27 15.03 5.89 -1.27
CA THR A 27 15.10 6.70 -0.05
C THR A 27 16.56 6.85 0.40
N ASP A 28 17.20 7.97 0.05
CA ASP A 28 18.62 8.27 0.36
C ASP A 28 19.00 8.12 1.85
N ARG A 29 18.03 8.25 2.75
CA ARG A 29 18.23 8.14 4.21
C ARG A 29 18.04 6.72 4.75
N MET A 30 17.68 5.77 3.89
CA MET A 30 17.50 4.36 4.23
C MET A 30 18.70 3.57 3.70
N PRO A 31 19.70 3.23 4.55
CA PRO A 31 20.79 2.39 4.08
C PRO A 31 20.24 1.01 3.71
N ARG A 32 20.60 0.51 2.53
CA ARG A 32 20.20 -0.83 2.11
C ARG A 32 20.95 -1.89 2.93
N LEU A 33 20.30 -2.37 4.00
CA LEU A 33 20.82 -3.39 4.92
C LEU A 33 20.67 -4.82 4.40
N HIS A 34 19.72 -5.04 3.49
CA HIS A 34 19.32 -6.34 2.97
C HIS A 34 19.37 -6.32 1.45
N SER A 35 19.72 -7.46 0.84
CA SER A 35 19.67 -7.57 -0.61
C SER A 35 18.21 -7.63 -1.09
N ARG A 36 17.95 -7.32 -2.36
CA ARG A 36 16.61 -7.50 -2.95
C ARG A 36 16.11 -8.96 -2.87
N ALA A 37 17.04 -9.92 -2.82
CA ALA A 37 16.71 -11.32 -2.62
C ALA A 37 16.27 -11.60 -1.17
N ASP A 38 16.89 -10.93 -0.19
CA ASP A 38 16.49 -11.01 1.22
C ASP A 38 15.13 -10.33 1.45
N ASP A 39 14.87 -9.18 0.81
CA ASP A 39 13.56 -8.53 0.84
C ASP A 39 12.47 -9.42 0.25
N LEU A 40 12.77 -10.11 -0.86
CA LEU A 40 11.87 -11.09 -1.45
C LEU A 40 11.62 -12.26 -0.50
N ALA A 41 12.65 -12.79 0.15
CA ALA A 41 12.50 -13.87 1.12
C ALA A 41 11.66 -13.43 2.33
N PHE A 42 11.88 -12.20 2.81
CA PHE A 42 11.13 -11.59 3.92
C PHE A 42 9.65 -11.41 3.57
N VAL A 43 9.36 -10.78 2.43
CA VAL A 43 7.98 -10.61 1.94
C VAL A 43 7.33 -11.95 1.65
N THR A 44 8.06 -12.91 1.08
CA THR A 44 7.58 -14.29 0.89
C THR A 44 7.18 -14.92 2.23
N GLY A 45 7.95 -14.70 3.30
CA GLY A 45 7.59 -15.11 4.66
C GLY A 45 6.29 -14.45 5.15
N LEU A 46 6.12 -13.15 4.88
CA LEU A 46 4.92 -12.40 5.25
C LEU A 46 3.66 -12.82 4.48
N VAL A 47 3.75 -13.11 3.18
CA VAL A 47 2.60 -13.61 2.41
C VAL A 47 2.32 -15.09 2.68
N SER A 48 3.35 -15.92 2.85
CA SER A 48 3.16 -17.36 3.15
C SER A 48 2.60 -17.62 4.54
N THR A 49 2.73 -16.67 5.47
CA THR A 49 2.05 -16.70 6.78
C THR A 49 0.68 -16.01 6.77
N GLY A 50 0.26 -15.46 5.62
CA GLY A 50 -1.01 -14.73 5.47
C GLY A 50 -1.05 -13.41 6.23
N ARG A 51 0.06 -12.67 6.35
CA ARG A 51 0.14 -11.41 7.15
C ARG A 51 0.26 -10.14 6.29
N ALA A 52 0.84 -10.21 5.09
CA ALA A 52 1.10 -9.02 4.27
C ALA A 52 -0.17 -8.36 3.69
N LEU A 53 -1.10 -9.15 3.16
CA LEU A 53 -2.41 -8.65 2.70
C LEU A 53 -3.41 -8.50 3.85
N THR A 54 -3.16 -9.17 4.98
CA THR A 54 -3.97 -8.99 6.18
C THR A 54 -3.82 -7.59 6.72
N LEU A 55 -2.67 -6.93 6.72
CA LEU A 55 -2.55 -5.61 7.37
C LEU A 55 -3.41 -4.51 6.73
N LEU A 56 -3.45 -4.38 5.40
CA LEU A 56 -4.28 -3.36 4.75
C LEU A 56 -5.77 -3.71 4.85
N ASP A 57 -6.13 -4.99 4.70
CA ASP A 57 -7.51 -5.43 4.80
C ASP A 57 -8.04 -5.42 6.24
N GLU A 58 -7.20 -5.72 7.22
CA GLU A 58 -7.48 -5.59 8.66
C GLU A 58 -7.63 -4.10 9.01
N ALA A 59 -6.75 -3.23 8.49
CA ALA A 59 -6.89 -1.79 8.67
C ALA A 59 -8.20 -1.26 8.06
N LYS A 60 -8.58 -1.72 6.86
CA LYS A 60 -9.88 -1.40 6.22
C LYS A 60 -11.08 -1.98 6.97
N ARG A 61 -10.90 -3.11 7.69
CA ARG A 61 -11.94 -3.71 8.53
C ARG A 61 -12.17 -2.92 9.81
N HIS A 62 -11.12 -2.46 10.49
CA HIS A 62 -11.22 -1.79 11.80
C HIS A 62 -11.32 -0.26 11.75
N HIS A 63 -11.06 0.36 10.60
CA HIS A 63 -11.13 1.82 10.45
C HIS A 63 -12.04 2.23 9.31
N ASP A 64 -12.90 3.22 9.56
CA ASP A 64 -13.80 3.79 8.54
C ASP A 64 -13.07 4.75 7.58
N ARG A 65 -11.84 5.14 7.94
CA ARG A 65 -10.97 6.01 7.15
C ARG A 65 -9.51 5.62 7.33
N LEU A 66 -8.79 5.54 6.20
CA LEU A 66 -7.34 5.38 6.15
C LEU A 66 -6.75 6.54 5.34
N GLY A 67 -5.65 7.11 5.81
CA GLY A 67 -4.94 8.19 5.11
C GLY A 67 -3.43 7.93 5.14
N LEU A 68 -2.79 8.08 3.99
CA LEU A 68 -1.34 7.99 3.88
C LEU A 68 -0.79 9.00 2.88
N TRP A 69 0.48 9.34 3.02
CA TRP A 69 1.23 10.15 2.07
C TRP A 69 2.14 9.25 1.24
N VAL A 70 2.18 9.48 -0.07
CA VAL A 70 3.04 8.78 -1.03
C VAL A 70 3.77 9.82 -1.86
N PHE A 71 5.09 9.69 -2.04
CA PHE A 71 5.83 10.56 -2.96
C PHE A 71 5.23 10.49 -4.37
N GLU A 72 5.08 11.63 -5.02
CA GLU A 72 4.54 11.70 -6.39
C GLU A 72 5.38 10.86 -7.38
N ALA A 73 6.69 10.79 -7.15
CA ALA A 73 7.62 10.00 -7.93
C ALA A 73 7.36 8.48 -7.84
N ASN A 74 6.81 7.98 -6.73
CA ASN A 74 6.55 6.56 -6.51
C ASN A 74 5.27 6.10 -7.24
N SER A 75 5.34 6.13 -8.57
CA SER A 75 4.22 5.82 -9.46
C SER A 75 3.67 4.40 -9.27
N ARG A 76 4.50 3.45 -8.78
CA ARG A 76 4.08 2.09 -8.43
C ARG A 76 3.17 2.08 -7.20
N ALA A 77 3.57 2.73 -6.10
CA ALA A 77 2.75 2.84 -4.90
C ALA A 77 1.46 3.63 -5.16
N VAL A 78 1.55 4.75 -5.90
CA VAL A 78 0.36 5.54 -6.28
C VAL A 78 -0.65 4.69 -7.07
N LYS A 79 -0.19 3.92 -8.06
CA LYS A 79 -1.06 3.00 -8.81
C LYS A 79 -1.64 1.90 -7.93
N PHE A 80 -0.84 1.33 -7.02
CA PHE A 80 -1.28 0.31 -6.09
C PHE A 80 -2.42 0.83 -5.20
N TYR A 81 -2.20 1.92 -4.45
CA TYR A 81 -3.22 2.45 -3.53
C TYR A 81 -4.48 2.93 -4.27
N ARG A 82 -4.35 3.52 -5.46
CA ARG A 82 -5.51 3.86 -6.31
C ARG A 82 -6.31 2.62 -6.71
N ARG A 83 -5.63 1.51 -7.06
CA ARG A 83 -6.29 0.23 -7.35
C ARG A 83 -7.01 -0.32 -6.12
N GLU A 84 -6.42 -0.15 -4.94
CA GLU A 84 -7.01 -0.53 -3.65
C GLU A 84 -8.15 0.40 -3.17
N GLY A 85 -8.58 1.36 -4.01
CA GLY A 85 -9.71 2.25 -3.75
C GLY A 85 -9.37 3.54 -3.03
N PHE A 86 -8.09 3.85 -2.80
CA PHE A 86 -7.70 5.15 -2.26
C PHE A 86 -7.85 6.24 -3.33
N VAL A 87 -8.39 7.38 -2.92
CA VAL A 87 -8.52 8.58 -3.74
C VAL A 87 -7.53 9.63 -3.29
N GLU A 88 -7.09 10.45 -4.23
CA GLU A 88 -6.25 11.59 -3.94
C GLU A 88 -7.06 12.71 -3.28
N ASP A 89 -6.59 13.18 -2.12
CA ASP A 89 -7.26 14.20 -1.29
C ASP A 89 -6.32 15.39 -0.99
N GLY A 90 -5.13 15.41 -1.61
CA GLY A 90 -4.20 16.51 -1.47
C GLY A 90 -2.84 16.21 -2.08
N ARG A 91 -2.06 17.27 -2.28
CA ARG A 91 -0.65 17.21 -2.67
C ARG A 91 0.13 18.25 -1.89
N THR A 92 1.41 18.00 -1.65
CA THR A 92 2.35 19.07 -1.27
C THR A 92 3.49 19.14 -2.28
N PRO A 93 4.08 20.33 -2.48
CA PRO A 93 5.25 20.47 -3.35
C PRO A 93 6.56 19.98 -2.69
N GLY A 94 6.49 19.34 -1.50
CA GLY A 94 7.66 19.05 -0.67
C GLY A 94 7.64 19.75 0.67
N ASN A 95 6.48 19.83 1.32
CA ASN A 95 6.37 20.33 2.69
C ASN A 95 6.66 19.24 3.74
N ASN A 96 7.37 18.19 3.33
CA ASN A 96 7.82 17.07 4.14
C ASN A 96 9.34 17.18 4.40
N ALA A 97 9.86 16.28 5.24
CA ALA A 97 11.27 16.29 5.61
C ALA A 97 12.22 16.24 4.40
N GLU A 98 11.79 15.59 3.32
CA GLU A 98 12.66 15.29 2.17
C GLU A 98 12.53 16.35 1.07
N GLN A 99 11.70 17.38 1.28
CA GLN A 99 11.46 18.47 0.34
C GLN A 99 11.00 18.01 -1.05
N LEU A 100 10.37 16.83 -1.12
CA LEU A 100 9.92 16.22 -2.37
C LEU A 100 8.40 16.19 -2.47
N PRO A 101 7.82 16.42 -3.66
CA PRO A 101 6.38 16.37 -3.85
C PRO A 101 5.76 15.05 -3.38
N ASP A 102 4.69 15.14 -2.60
CA ASP A 102 3.92 14.00 -2.12
C ASP A 102 2.43 14.20 -2.34
N ILE A 103 1.73 13.08 -2.38
CA ILE A 103 0.31 12.96 -2.64
C ILE A 103 -0.33 12.31 -1.42
N ARG A 104 -1.39 12.93 -0.88
CA ARG A 104 -2.22 12.32 0.15
C ARG A 104 -3.25 11.43 -0.51
N LEU A 105 -3.21 10.16 -0.18
CA LEU A 105 -4.19 9.16 -0.58
C LEU A 105 -5.05 8.79 0.62
N VAL A 106 -6.37 8.83 0.42
CA VAL A 106 -7.37 8.53 1.45
C VAL A 106 -8.31 7.45 0.96
N TRP A 107 -8.59 6.47 1.80
CA TRP A 107 -9.64 5.47 1.59
C TRP A 107 -10.71 5.66 2.65
N LEU A 108 -11.97 5.62 2.22
CA LEU A 108 -13.13 5.62 3.09
C LEU A 108 -13.83 4.26 2.93
N LYS A 109 -14.24 3.69 4.06
CA LYS A 109 -15.08 2.51 4.06
C LYS A 109 -16.43 2.91 3.47
N SER A 110 -16.79 2.32 2.33
CA SER A 110 -18.11 2.55 1.75
C SER A 110 -19.16 2.06 2.75
N GLU A 111 -20.07 2.93 3.16
CA GLU A 111 -21.32 2.49 3.79
C GLU A 111 -22.06 1.68 2.73
N GLU A 112 -22.12 0.36 2.93
CA GLU A 112 -23.10 -0.46 2.22
C GLU A 112 -24.48 0.11 2.59
N PRO A 113 -25.35 0.47 1.62
CA PRO A 113 -26.65 1.01 1.97
C PRO A 113 -27.40 -0.06 2.74
N ALA A 114 -27.76 0.26 3.99
CA ALA A 114 -28.60 -0.60 4.81
C ALA A 114 -29.80 -1.05 3.98
N ASP A 115 -29.94 -2.37 3.85
CA ASP A 115 -31.08 -3.02 3.22
C ASP A 115 -32.36 -2.59 3.95
N VAL A 116 -32.99 -1.51 3.45
CA VAL A 116 -34.36 -1.12 3.80
C VAL A 116 -35.28 -2.05 3.02
N ARG A 117 -35.46 -3.24 3.58
CA ARG A 117 -36.61 -4.12 3.31
C ARG A 117 -37.21 -4.52 4.64
N ALA A 118 -38.17 -3.72 5.10
CA ALA A 118 -39.21 -4.08 6.05
C ALA A 118 -40.53 -3.50 5.55
#